data_AF-A0A925LFE4-F1
#
_entry.id   AF-A0A925LFE4-F1
#
_cell.length_a   1.000
_cell.length_b   1.000
_cell.length_c   1.000
_cell.angle_alpha   90.00
_cell.angle_beta   90.00
_cell.angle_gamma   90.00
#
_symmetry.space_group_name_H-M   'P 1'
#
loop_
_entity.id
_entity.type
_entity.pdbx_description
1 polymer ?
#
loop_
_entity_poly.entity_id
_entity_poly.type
_entity_poly.pdbx_seq_one_letter_code
_entity_poly.pdbx_strand_id
1 'polypeptide(L)'
;FPKHYIWIQCNTFHGLNASLMCSVAHIPFRKREFTGFIVVLLVDQKEYRFATYNRSKLMGIQNKKQSIALIFKKNRTFLEIIGKKSESGSLKAPKKGVMNTEIQEILDGEIVLRLYQNKKLLFEGSGTHAGIEIVGYSPIKPLNT
;
A
#
# COMPACT_ATOMS: atom_id res chain seq x y z
N PHE A 1 -9.79 -15.28 6.32
CA PHE A 1 -9.13 -13.98 6.06
C PHE A 1 -7.77 -14.25 5.39
N PRO A 2 -7.29 -13.43 4.43
CA PRO A 2 -5.99 -13.65 3.77
C PRO A 2 -4.83 -13.69 4.77
N LYS A 3 -3.79 -14.50 4.48
CA LYS A 3 -2.63 -14.72 5.36
C LYS A 3 -1.79 -13.46 5.57
N HIS A 4 -1.67 -12.62 4.55
CA HIS A 4 -0.99 -11.34 4.60
C HIS A 4 -1.68 -10.35 3.64
N TYR A 5 -1.82 -9.11 4.08
CA TYR A 5 -2.42 -8.04 3.28
C TYR A 5 -1.85 -6.66 3.65
N ILE A 6 -2.02 -5.71 2.73
CA ILE A 6 -1.73 -4.29 2.91
C ILE A 6 -2.94 -3.52 2.40
N TRP A 7 -3.43 -2.59 3.21
CA TRP A 7 -4.44 -1.61 2.84
C TRP A 7 -3.86 -0.21 3.04
N ILE A 8 -3.97 0.65 2.03
CA ILE A 8 -3.63 2.08 2.14
C ILE A 8 -4.76 2.88 1.50
N GLN A 9 -5.31 3.83 2.24
CA GLN A 9 -6.32 4.77 1.75
C GLN A 9 -5.99 6.18 2.20
N CYS A 10 -6.09 7.15 1.28
CA CYS A 10 -5.91 8.56 1.59
C CYS A 10 -6.73 9.42 0.63
N ASN A 11 -7.48 10.36 1.17
CA ASN A 11 -8.36 11.25 0.41
C ASN A 11 -7.98 12.73 0.56
N THR A 12 -6.92 13.03 1.33
CA THR A 12 -6.53 14.39 1.68
C THR A 12 -5.10 14.62 1.25
N PHE A 13 -4.91 15.35 0.14
CA PHE A 13 -3.61 15.75 -0.38
C PHE A 13 -3.43 17.25 -0.30
N HIS A 14 -2.21 17.70 0.00
CA HIS A 14 -1.92 19.11 0.27
C HIS A 14 -2.04 19.93 -1.02
N GLY A 15 -3.12 20.70 -1.15
CA GLY A 15 -3.36 21.58 -2.30
C GLY A 15 -3.62 20.84 -3.62
N LEU A 16 -3.92 19.55 -3.57
CA LEU A 16 -4.11 18.69 -4.74
C LEU A 16 -5.45 17.97 -4.66
N ASN A 17 -6.20 17.93 -5.76
CA ASN A 17 -7.41 17.14 -5.85
C ASN A 17 -7.06 15.70 -6.24
N ALA A 18 -6.72 14.89 -5.23
CA ALA A 18 -6.34 13.51 -5.42
C ALA A 18 -6.90 12.59 -4.33
N SER A 19 -7.08 11.32 -4.69
CA SER A 19 -7.41 10.25 -3.74
C SER A 19 -6.75 8.94 -4.13
N LEU A 20 -6.46 8.11 -3.14
CA LEU A 20 -5.81 6.84 -3.29
C LEU A 20 -6.55 5.75 -2.54
N MET A 21 -6.77 4.63 -3.22
CA MET A 21 -7.08 3.34 -2.61
C MET A 21 -6.07 2.31 -3.12
N CYS A 22 -5.49 1.54 -2.21
CA CYS A 22 -4.53 0.49 -2.49
C CYS A 22 -4.83 -0.73 -1.62
N SER A 23 -5.08 -1.86 -2.25
CA SER A 23 -5.24 -3.15 -1.59
C SER A 23 -4.30 -4.16 -2.23
N VAL A 24 -3.48 -4.82 -1.40
CA VAL A 24 -2.61 -5.94 -1.78
C VAL A 24 -2.91 -7.09 -0.83
N ALA A 25 -3.23 -8.27 -1.35
CA ALA A 25 -3.58 -9.42 -0.51
C ALA A 25 -3.09 -10.74 -1.09
N HIS A 26 -2.75 -11.67 -0.22
CA HIS A 26 -2.60 -13.07 -0.60
C HIS A 26 -3.98 -13.68 -0.90
N ILE A 27 -4.14 -14.25 -2.10
CA ILE A 27 -5.39 -14.88 -2.54
C ILE A 27 -5.16 -16.39 -2.71
N PRO A 28 -5.78 -17.23 -1.87
CA PRO A 28 -5.83 -18.66 -2.10
C PRO A 28 -6.80 -18.96 -3.25
N PHE A 29 -6.31 -19.58 -4.33
CA PHE A 29 -7.12 -19.95 -5.49
C PHE A 29 -6.99 -21.45 -5.80
N ARG A 30 -7.86 -22.24 -5.19
CA ARG A 30 -7.91 -23.72 -5.28
C ARG A 30 -6.56 -24.35 -4.94
N LYS A 31 -5.77 -24.74 -5.94
CA LYS A 31 -4.45 -25.37 -5.81
C LYS A 31 -3.27 -24.42 -6.01
N ARG A 32 -3.54 -23.13 -6.25
CA ARG A 32 -2.52 -22.09 -6.44
C ARG A 32 -2.77 -20.96 -5.45
N GLU A 33 -1.71 -20.28 -5.09
CA GLU A 33 -1.77 -19.04 -4.32
C GLU A 33 -1.12 -17.93 -5.15
N PHE A 34 -1.66 -16.72 -5.09
CA PHE A 34 -1.06 -15.56 -5.74
C PHE A 34 -1.28 -14.28 -4.95
N THR A 35 -0.42 -13.30 -5.15
CA THR A 35 -0.62 -11.95 -4.60
C THR A 35 -1.53 -11.15 -5.53
N GLY A 36 -2.76 -10.94 -5.10
CA GLY A 36 -3.73 -10.05 -5.72
C GLY A 36 -3.53 -8.60 -5.30
N PHE A 37 -3.85 -7.66 -6.19
CA PHE A 37 -3.92 -6.26 -5.84
C PHE A 37 -4.89 -5.48 -6.74
N ILE A 38 -5.42 -4.39 -6.17
CA ILE A 38 -6.20 -3.35 -6.84
C ILE A 38 -5.72 -2.01 -6.25
N VAL A 39 -5.31 -1.10 -7.14
CA VAL A 39 -4.88 0.25 -6.78
C VAL A 39 -5.54 1.24 -7.73
N VAL A 40 -6.14 2.26 -7.16
CA VAL A 40 -6.77 3.37 -7.87
C VAL A 40 -6.21 4.67 -7.30
N LEU A 41 -5.54 5.44 -8.15
CA LEU A 41 -5.17 6.83 -7.89
C LEU A 41 -6.04 7.73 -8.77
N LEU A 42 -6.82 8.61 -8.17
CA LEU A 42 -7.58 9.64 -8.86
C LEU A 42 -6.81 10.96 -8.72
N VAL A 43 -6.56 11.68 -9.82
CA VAL A 43 -5.95 13.02 -9.82
C VAL A 43 -6.73 13.89 -10.79
N ASP A 44 -7.30 15.00 -10.33
CA ASP A 44 -8.07 15.95 -11.16
C ASP A 44 -9.09 15.23 -12.07
N GLN A 45 -9.86 14.30 -11.49
CA GLN A 45 -10.85 13.43 -12.17
C GLN A 45 -10.29 12.37 -13.13
N LYS A 46 -8.97 12.27 -13.29
CA LYS A 46 -8.33 11.22 -14.09
C LYS A 46 -7.93 10.04 -13.23
N GLU A 47 -8.43 8.87 -13.60
CA GLU A 47 -8.15 7.61 -12.92
C GLU A 47 -6.87 6.93 -13.46
N TYR A 48 -5.99 6.53 -12.55
CA TYR A 48 -4.83 5.69 -12.80
C TYR A 48 -4.99 4.36 -12.04
N ARG A 49 -5.37 3.30 -12.77
CA ARG A 49 -5.65 1.99 -12.20
C ARG A 49 -4.57 0.95 -12.44
N PHE A 50 -4.11 0.31 -11.36
CA PHE A 50 -3.23 -0.84 -11.38
C PHE A 50 -3.91 -2.02 -10.70
N ALA A 51 -4.14 -3.11 -11.43
CA ALA A 51 -4.77 -4.30 -10.86
C ALA A 51 -4.23 -5.57 -11.50
N THR A 52 -4.27 -6.67 -10.76
CA THR A 52 -3.90 -7.99 -11.29
C THR A 52 -4.70 -8.35 -12.55
N TYR A 53 -5.99 -8.04 -12.58
CA TYR A 53 -6.85 -8.32 -13.74
C TYR A 53 -6.59 -7.45 -14.97
N ASN A 54 -5.86 -6.32 -14.83
CA ASN A 54 -5.53 -5.44 -15.97
C ASN A 54 -4.07 -5.56 -16.42
N ARG A 55 -3.44 -6.70 -16.09
CA ARG A 55 -2.05 -7.05 -16.42
C ARG A 55 -1.00 -6.10 -15.82
N SER A 56 -1.37 -5.31 -14.81
CA SER A 56 -0.40 -4.59 -14.00
C SER A 56 0.46 -5.56 -13.20
N LYS A 57 1.61 -5.08 -12.75
CA LYS A 57 2.55 -5.82 -11.90
C LYS A 57 2.81 -5.05 -10.61
N LEU A 58 2.79 -5.76 -9.49
CA LEU A 58 3.42 -5.32 -8.26
C LEU A 58 4.92 -5.62 -8.39
N MET A 59 5.73 -4.58 -8.45
CA MET A 59 7.17 -4.69 -8.70
C MET A 59 7.98 -4.92 -7.43
N GLY A 60 7.46 -4.48 -6.28
CA GLY A 60 8.13 -4.67 -5.01
C GLY A 60 7.33 -4.15 -3.83
N ILE A 61 7.60 -4.74 -2.67
CA ILE A 61 7.14 -4.32 -1.36
C ILE A 61 8.40 -4.15 -0.51
N GLN A 62 8.61 -2.97 0.08
CA GLN A 62 9.66 -2.75 1.07
C GLN A 62 9.03 -2.33 2.38
N ASN A 63 8.91 -3.28 3.30
CA ASN A 63 8.42 -3.00 4.64
C ASN A 63 9.59 -2.68 5.57
N LYS A 64 9.62 -1.48 6.13
CA LYS A 64 10.62 -1.04 7.13
C LYS A 64 9.92 -0.77 8.46
N LYS A 65 10.72 -0.54 9.52
CA LYS A 65 10.18 -0.25 10.86
C LYS A 65 9.20 0.94 10.85
N GLN A 66 9.55 2.02 10.17
CA GLN A 66 8.81 3.29 10.16
C GLN A 66 8.17 3.63 8.79
N SER A 67 8.26 2.74 7.80
CA SER A 67 7.68 3.01 6.48
C SER A 67 7.34 1.73 5.71
N ILE A 68 6.45 1.86 4.73
CA ILE A 68 6.14 0.84 3.73
C ILE A 68 6.25 1.49 2.36
N ALA A 69 6.92 0.84 1.42
CA ALA A 69 6.97 1.27 0.02
C ALA A 69 6.40 0.18 -0.90
N LEU A 70 5.53 0.59 -1.81
CA LEU A 70 4.92 -0.27 -2.83
C LEU A 70 5.19 0.34 -4.21
N ILE A 71 5.56 -0.51 -5.17
CA ILE A 71 5.80 -0.07 -6.55
C ILE A 71 4.91 -0.87 -7.49
N PHE A 72 4.10 -0.19 -8.29
CA PHE A 72 3.22 -0.79 -9.29
C PHE A 72 3.62 -0.35 -10.70
N LYS A 73 3.46 -1.23 -11.67
CA LYS A 73 3.75 -0.97 -13.08
C LYS A 73 2.59 -1.41 -13.97
N LYS A 74 2.26 -0.57 -14.96
CA LYS A 74 1.35 -0.90 -16.08
C LYS A 74 1.92 -0.32 -17.36
N ASN A 75 2.34 -1.15 -18.31
CA ASN A 75 3.01 -0.71 -19.53
C ASN A 75 4.22 0.22 -19.22
N ARG A 76 4.15 1.49 -19.65
CA ARG A 76 5.16 2.53 -19.41
C ARG A 76 4.82 3.45 -18.24
N THR A 77 3.79 3.11 -17.46
CA THR A 77 3.31 3.85 -16.29
C THR A 77 3.75 3.16 -15.00
N PHE A 78 4.23 3.93 -14.04
CA PHE A 78 4.70 3.47 -12.73
C PHE A 78 4.06 4.29 -11.63
N LEU A 79 3.68 3.64 -10.53
CA LEU A 79 3.19 4.28 -9.32
C LEU A 79 4.03 3.80 -8.15
N GLU A 80 4.66 4.73 -7.46
CA GLU A 80 5.29 4.53 -6.16
C GLU A 80 4.37 5.08 -5.07
N ILE A 81 4.18 4.28 -4.02
CA ILE A 81 3.43 4.64 -2.81
C ILE A 81 4.38 4.44 -1.63
N ILE A 82 4.63 5.50 -0.87
CA ILE A 82 5.42 5.45 0.37
C ILE A 82 4.49 5.86 1.51
N GLY A 83 4.14 4.93 2.39
CA GLY A 83 3.43 5.21 3.63
C GLY A 83 4.41 5.32 4.80
N LYS A 84 4.34 6.40 5.57
CA LYS A 84 5.03 6.52 6.84
C LYS A 84 4.18 5.91 7.95
N LYS A 85 4.85 5.20 8.84
CA LYS A 85 4.25 4.60 10.03
C LYS A 85 4.56 5.51 11.20
N SER A 86 3.56 6.22 11.69
CA SER A 86 3.65 6.89 12.98
C SER A 86 3.73 5.83 14.09
N GLU A 87 4.42 6.13 15.20
CA GLU A 87 4.56 5.20 16.33
C GLU A 87 3.23 4.96 17.09
N SER A 88 2.18 5.70 16.73
CA SER A 88 0.87 5.66 17.36
C SER A 88 0.04 4.48 16.86
N GLY A 89 -0.15 3.49 17.73
CA GLY A 89 -1.35 2.66 17.72
C GLY A 89 -1.21 1.22 17.22
N SER A 90 -0.30 0.42 17.80
CA SER A 90 -0.49 -1.04 17.72
C SER A 90 -1.76 -1.42 18.51
N LEU A 91 -2.91 -1.45 17.83
CA LEU A 91 -4.16 -1.89 18.42
C LEU A 91 -4.16 -3.42 18.54
N LYS A 92 -4.21 -3.91 19.77
CA LYS A 92 -4.46 -5.33 20.05
C LYS A 92 -5.95 -5.62 19.82
N ALA A 93 -6.29 -6.25 18.70
CA ALA A 93 -7.63 -6.80 18.51
C ALA A 93 -7.95 -7.89 19.57
N PRO A 94 -9.21 -8.04 20.04
CA PRO A 94 -9.53 -8.87 21.20
C PRO A 94 -9.53 -10.38 20.91
N LYS A 95 -9.19 -11.17 21.95
CA LYS A 95 -9.13 -12.65 21.94
C LYS A 95 -10.37 -13.29 22.58
N LYS A 96 -11.02 -14.19 21.85
CA LYS A 96 -11.59 -15.44 22.37
C LYS A 96 -11.45 -16.55 21.34
N GLY A 97 -10.34 -17.27 21.37
CA GLY A 97 -10.17 -18.48 20.58
C GLY A 97 -8.72 -18.77 20.26
N VAL A 98 -8.29 -18.49 19.04
CA VAL A 98 -6.93 -18.83 18.60
C VAL A 98 -6.53 -17.81 17.52
N MET A 99 -5.54 -16.94 17.80
CA MET A 99 -4.98 -16.01 16.81
C MET A 99 -3.50 -15.75 17.09
N ASN A 100 -2.68 -15.93 16.06
CA ASN A 100 -1.21 -15.96 16.09
C ASN A 100 -0.57 -14.88 15.19
N THR A 101 -1.30 -13.81 14.83
CA THR A 101 -0.85 -12.86 13.80
C THR A 101 -0.93 -11.41 14.29
N GLU A 102 0.20 -10.71 14.25
CA GLU A 102 0.31 -9.28 14.58
C GLU A 102 -0.28 -8.42 13.44
N ILE A 103 -1.09 -7.43 13.81
CA ILE A 103 -1.66 -6.42 12.90
C ILE A 103 -1.00 -5.08 13.22
N GLN A 104 -0.47 -4.40 12.20
CA GLN A 104 -0.03 -3.02 12.32
C GLN A 104 -1.05 -2.11 11.64
N GLU A 105 -1.78 -1.34 12.44
CA GLU A 105 -2.80 -0.38 11.99
C GLU A 105 -2.34 1.04 12.32
N ILE A 106 -2.46 1.95 11.37
CA ILE A 106 -2.13 3.37 11.51
C ILE A 106 -3.31 4.16 10.94
N LEU A 107 -3.96 4.94 11.79
CA LEU A 107 -5.16 5.72 11.42
C LEU A 107 -4.85 7.16 11.00
N ASP A 108 -3.65 7.66 11.33
CA ASP A 108 -3.17 8.99 10.93
C ASP A 108 -1.75 8.87 10.35
N GLY A 109 -1.69 8.25 9.17
CA GLY A 109 -0.47 8.06 8.40
C GLY A 109 -0.22 9.21 7.43
N GLU A 110 1.05 9.45 7.14
CA GLU A 110 1.45 10.27 5.99
C GLU A 110 1.75 9.36 4.80
N ILE A 111 1.37 9.77 3.60
CA ILE A 111 1.77 9.08 2.37
C ILE A 111 2.43 10.05 1.39
N VAL A 112 3.36 9.53 0.59
CA VAL A 112 3.92 10.20 -0.58
C VAL A 112 3.66 9.34 -1.80
N LEU A 113 3.15 9.95 -2.86
CA LEU A 113 2.87 9.31 -4.13
C LEU A 113 3.74 9.89 -5.23
N ARG A 114 4.24 9.02 -6.10
CA ARG A 114 4.88 9.44 -7.36
C ARG A 114 4.35 8.61 -8.51
N LEU A 115 3.74 9.27 -9.48
CA LEU A 115 3.24 8.67 -10.70
C LEU A 115 4.14 9.08 -11.87
N TYR A 116 4.64 8.10 -12.61
CA TYR A 116 5.44 8.31 -13.80
C TYR A 116 4.78 7.71 -15.03
N GLN A 117 4.97 8.34 -16.19
CA GLN A 117 4.66 7.75 -17.49
C GLN A 117 5.79 8.07 -18.46
N ASN A 118 6.31 7.06 -19.16
CA ASN A 118 7.46 7.22 -20.07
C ASN A 118 8.67 7.90 -19.39
N LYS A 119 8.94 7.56 -18.12
CA LYS A 119 9.98 8.17 -17.26
C LYS A 119 9.75 9.65 -16.90
N LYS A 120 8.67 10.28 -17.37
CA LYS A 120 8.27 11.62 -16.95
C LYS A 120 7.40 11.54 -15.69
N LEU A 121 7.70 12.36 -14.70
CA LEU A 121 6.84 12.53 -13.52
C LEU A 121 5.54 13.22 -13.96
N LEU A 122 4.41 12.55 -13.72
CA LEU A 122 3.06 13.07 -14.02
C LEU A 122 2.39 13.67 -12.79
N PHE A 123 2.66 13.10 -11.61
CA PHE A 123 2.08 13.56 -10.35
C PHE A 123 3.03 13.21 -9.21
N GLU A 124 3.23 14.15 -8.30
CA GLU A 124 3.82 13.94 -6.99
C GLU A 124 2.90 14.62 -5.96
N GLY A 125 2.59 13.91 -4.88
CA GLY A 125 1.68 14.42 -3.86
C GLY A 125 1.95 13.82 -2.50
N SER A 126 1.84 14.66 -1.48
CA SER A 126 1.88 14.26 -0.08
C SER A 126 0.47 14.31 0.51
N GLY A 127 0.04 13.20 1.08
CA GLY A 127 -1.25 13.07 1.75
C GLY A 127 -1.09 12.86 3.25
N THR A 128 -2.06 13.35 4.01
CA THR A 128 -2.17 13.18 5.47
C THR A 128 -3.44 12.39 5.81
N HIS A 129 -3.60 11.99 7.07
CA HIS A 129 -4.76 11.24 7.54
C HIS A 129 -4.98 9.94 6.74
N ALA A 130 -3.90 9.31 6.31
CA ALA A 130 -3.96 8.07 5.56
C ALA A 130 -4.21 6.89 6.51
N GLY A 131 -5.21 6.07 6.19
CA GLY A 131 -5.38 4.76 6.81
C GLY A 131 -4.40 3.76 6.21
N ILE A 132 -3.55 3.15 7.04
CA ILE A 132 -2.55 2.15 6.62
C ILE A 132 -2.68 0.92 7.51
N GLU A 133 -3.00 -0.23 6.91
CA GLU A 133 -3.00 -1.53 7.58
C GLU A 133 -1.99 -2.46 6.92
N ILE A 134 -1.19 -3.15 7.74
CA ILE A 134 -0.19 -4.11 7.28
C ILE A 134 -0.28 -5.36 8.15
N VAL A 135 -0.56 -6.51 7.53
CA VAL A 135 -0.66 -7.81 8.20
C VAL A 135 0.19 -8.84 7.49
N GLY A 136 0.98 -9.60 8.24
CA GLY A 136 1.77 -10.72 7.73
C GLY A 136 2.97 -10.36 6.83
N TYR A 137 3.29 -9.07 6.70
CA TYR A 137 4.54 -8.61 6.09
C TYR A 137 5.51 -8.18 7.19
N SER A 138 6.55 -8.97 7.48
CA SER A 138 7.55 -8.59 8.48
C SER A 138 8.44 -7.44 7.98
N PRO A 139 8.84 -6.50 8.85
CA PRO A 139 9.83 -5.48 8.50
C PRO A 139 11.16 -6.12 8.10
N ILE A 140 11.76 -5.64 7.01
CA ILE A 140 13.12 -5.97 6.62
C ILE A 140 14.05 -5.44 7.72
N LYS A 141 14.89 -6.31 8.29
CA LYS A 141 15.93 -5.90 9.24
C LYS A 141 16.96 -5.03 8.50
N PRO A 142 17.41 -3.89 9.06
CA PRO A 142 18.54 -3.18 8.49
C PRO A 142 19.73 -4.14 8.43
N LEU A 143 20.47 -4.12 7.31
CA LEU A 143 21.75 -4.80 7.23
C LEU A 143 22.65 -4.15 8.29
N ASN A 144 23.10 -4.93 9.28
CA ASN A 144 24.10 -4.47 10.23
C ASN A 144 25.37 -4.17 9.42
N THR A 145 25.70 -2.90 9.26
CA THR A 145 27.02 -2.42 8.81
C THR A 145 27.96 -2.33 9.98
#